data_AF-A0A959QY41-F1
#
_entry.id   AF-A0A959QY41-F1
#
_cell.length_a   1.000
_cell.length_b   1.000
_cell.length_c   1.000
_cell.angle_alpha   90.00
_cell.angle_beta   90.00
_cell.angle_gamma   90.00
#
_symmetry.space_group_name_H-M   'P 1'
#
loop_
_entity.id
_entity.type
_entity.pdbx_description
1 polymer ?
#
loop_
_entity_poly.entity_id
_entity_poly.type
_entity_poly.pdbx_seq_one_letter_code
_entity_poly.pdbx_strand_id
1 'polypeptide(L)'
;MSDNKKYQTEVDFKQIFTTPSRWMGLVYLVVLVSIIIAGKYYVQHQDYMSDNDPKFINSIKLDREDDVVEQKGQLQEGINVEELGKAPSEELIATGKELYQANCVSCHGDNGKGDGPAGGGLNPPPRNFHSTDGWTNGRTFEGMYKTLEEGIVENGMNSFNQLSVKERFGIIHYIRTFAQFPDITDDELSNLDLTYSLADGRTTNNQITIEKATKIIAKEKTSNYNAVLYNYNNSTESSIIKKNTVDINRALYSLNNSNDWKSDIYKFKNIVLSDLPQNGFNAGVVNLTDEEWIQLHSKLVGLYSVN
;
A
#
# COMPACT_ATOMS: atom_id res chain seq x y z
N MET A 1 -68.19 52.17 22.00
CA MET A 1 -67.21 51.07 21.97
C MET A 1 -67.88 49.82 21.46
N SER A 2 -67.62 49.44 20.20
CA SER A 2 -67.38 48.06 19.73
C SER A 2 -67.55 48.04 18.20
N ASP A 3 -66.50 48.41 17.47
CA ASP A 3 -66.43 48.06 16.05
C ASP A 3 -65.99 46.59 15.94
N ASN A 4 -66.98 45.78 15.59
CA ASN A 4 -66.94 44.34 15.54
C ASN A 4 -66.17 43.90 14.27
N LYS A 5 -64.85 43.67 14.38
CA LYS A 5 -64.08 43.00 13.31
C LYS A 5 -64.61 41.57 13.17
N LYS A 6 -65.43 41.33 12.13
CA LYS A 6 -65.88 39.99 11.75
C LYS A 6 -64.68 39.12 11.42
N TYR A 7 -64.41 38.14 12.27
CA TYR A 7 -63.54 37.02 11.93
C TYR A 7 -64.27 36.10 10.95
N GLN A 8 -63.66 35.83 9.79
CA GLN A 8 -64.20 34.83 8.87
C GLN A 8 -63.92 33.45 9.46
N THR A 9 -64.98 32.72 9.82
CA THR A 9 -64.91 31.47 10.59
C THR A 9 -64.79 30.21 9.74
N GLU A 10 -64.68 30.27 8.43
CA GLU A 10 -64.51 29.06 7.59
C GLU A 10 -63.54 29.31 6.43
N VAL A 11 -62.60 28.38 6.26
CA VAL A 11 -61.65 28.39 5.14
C VAL A 11 -62.40 27.94 3.89
N ASP A 12 -62.75 28.88 3.01
CA ASP A 12 -63.27 28.55 1.68
C ASP A 12 -62.12 28.07 0.77
N PHE A 13 -62.00 26.75 0.63
CA PHE A 13 -60.94 26.10 -0.14
C PHE A 13 -60.98 26.43 -1.63
N LYS A 14 -62.12 26.86 -2.19
CA LYS A 14 -62.20 27.27 -3.61
C LYS A 14 -61.43 28.56 -3.88
N GLN A 15 -61.27 29.42 -2.88
CA GLN A 15 -60.58 30.72 -3.02
C GLN A 15 -59.05 30.63 -2.86
N ILE A 16 -58.51 29.46 -2.53
CA ILE A 16 -57.06 29.23 -2.42
C ILE A 16 -56.38 29.43 -3.77
N PHE A 17 -57.05 29.06 -4.87
CA PHE A 17 -56.51 29.15 -6.23
C PHE A 17 -56.66 30.54 -6.87
N THR A 18 -57.42 31.44 -6.25
CA THR A 18 -57.71 32.78 -6.81
C THR A 18 -56.92 33.89 -6.13
N THR A 19 -56.26 33.62 -4.99
CA THR A 19 -55.39 34.57 -4.30
C THR A 19 -53.92 34.14 -4.39
N PRO A 20 -53.05 34.91 -5.08
CA PRO A 20 -51.66 34.51 -5.36
C PRO A 20 -50.85 34.16 -4.10
N SER A 21 -51.08 34.85 -2.98
CA SER A 21 -50.35 34.63 -1.72
C SER A 21 -50.72 33.32 -1.02
N ARG A 22 -51.95 32.82 -1.19
CA ARG A 22 -52.39 31.54 -0.61
C ARG A 22 -51.94 30.34 -1.43
N TRP A 23 -51.83 30.52 -2.75
CA TRP A 23 -51.22 29.53 -3.64
C TRP A 23 -49.74 29.27 -3.31
N MET A 24 -48.98 30.31 -2.99
CA MET A 24 -47.56 30.17 -2.60
C MET A 24 -47.35 29.28 -1.36
N GLY A 25 -48.26 29.34 -0.37
CA GLY A 25 -48.19 28.47 0.81
C GLY A 25 -48.39 26.99 0.47
N LEU A 26 -49.30 26.70 -0.47
CA LEU A 26 -49.55 25.33 -0.93
C LEU A 26 -48.37 24.80 -1.77
N VAL A 27 -47.80 25.64 -2.63
CA VAL A 27 -46.58 25.31 -3.41
C VAL A 27 -45.42 24.97 -2.47
N TYR A 28 -45.21 25.76 -1.41
CA TYR A 28 -44.14 25.51 -0.45
C TYR A 28 -44.30 24.16 0.25
N LEU A 29 -45.52 23.80 0.65
CA LEU A 29 -45.80 22.50 1.26
C LEU A 29 -45.53 21.35 0.29
N VAL A 30 -45.91 21.48 -0.99
CA VAL A 30 -45.64 20.46 -2.00
C VAL A 30 -44.14 20.30 -2.26
N VAL A 31 -43.38 21.41 -2.34
CA VAL A 31 -41.92 21.36 -2.51
C VAL A 31 -41.26 20.70 -1.29
N LEU A 32 -41.68 21.05 -0.08
CA LEU A 32 -41.13 20.48 1.15
C LEU A 32 -41.38 18.96 1.23
N VAL A 33 -42.59 18.51 0.90
CA VAL A 33 -42.92 17.08 0.82
C VAL A 33 -42.10 16.39 -0.27
N SER A 34 -41.91 17.04 -1.43
CA SER A 34 -41.11 16.50 -2.54
C SER A 34 -39.64 16.31 -2.14
N ILE A 35 -39.05 17.27 -1.41
CA ILE A 35 -37.68 17.17 -0.89
C ILE A 35 -37.57 16.03 0.13
N ILE A 36 -38.56 15.86 1.02
CA ILE A 36 -38.57 14.75 1.99
C ILE A 36 -38.63 13.40 1.26
N ILE A 37 -39.50 13.26 0.25
CA ILE A 37 -39.61 12.03 -0.54
C ILE A 37 -38.30 11.75 -1.29
N ALA A 38 -37.74 12.76 -1.97
CA ALA A 38 -36.46 12.63 -2.67
C ALA A 38 -35.32 12.28 -1.72
N GLY A 39 -35.29 12.90 -0.52
CA GLY A 39 -34.31 12.58 0.53
C GLY A 39 -34.45 11.16 1.06
N LYS A 40 -35.67 10.69 1.31
CA LYS A 40 -35.90 9.28 1.72
C LYS A 40 -35.51 8.31 0.61
N TYR A 41 -35.85 8.61 -0.64
CA TYR A 41 -35.44 7.81 -1.79
C TYR A 41 -33.92 7.76 -1.91
N TYR A 42 -33.24 8.91 -1.79
CA TYR A 42 -31.79 9.02 -1.81
C TYR A 42 -31.15 8.19 -0.70
N VAL A 43 -31.59 8.32 0.55
CA VAL A 43 -31.08 7.53 1.69
C VAL A 43 -31.33 6.03 1.50
N GLN A 44 -32.47 5.63 0.93
CA GLN A 44 -32.80 4.22 0.68
C GLN A 44 -31.99 3.59 -0.47
N HIS A 45 -31.48 4.40 -1.40
CA HIS A 45 -30.67 3.94 -2.54
C HIS A 45 -29.21 4.39 -2.43
N GLN A 46 -28.78 4.80 -1.23
CA GLN A 46 -27.40 5.15 -0.96
C GLN A 46 -26.62 3.88 -0.64
N ASP A 47 -26.24 3.13 -1.67
CA ASP A 47 -25.31 1.99 -1.56
C ASP A 47 -23.86 2.42 -1.25
N TYR A 48 -23.66 3.72 -0.99
CA TYR A 48 -22.38 4.35 -0.66
C TYR A 48 -22.52 5.28 0.55
N MET A 49 -22.93 4.73 1.69
CA MET A 49 -22.38 5.19 2.95
C MET A 49 -21.38 4.14 3.39
N SER A 50 -20.09 4.48 3.32
CA SER A 50 -19.07 3.76 4.06
C SER A 50 -19.48 3.90 5.53
N ASP A 51 -20.13 2.88 6.08
CA ASP A 51 -20.16 2.67 7.52
C ASP A 51 -18.69 2.57 7.94
N ASN A 52 -18.10 3.70 8.30
CA ASN A 52 -16.97 3.72 9.20
C ASN A 52 -17.54 3.37 10.58
N ASP A 53 -17.97 2.13 10.74
CA ASP A 53 -17.88 1.46 12.02
C ASP A 53 -16.37 1.35 12.26
N PRO A 54 -15.76 2.11 13.20
CA PRO A 54 -14.40 1.84 13.58
C PRO A 54 -14.45 0.48 14.27
N LYS A 55 -14.31 -0.57 13.49
CA LYS A 55 -13.94 -1.88 14.00
C LYS A 55 -12.71 -1.59 14.83
N PHE A 56 -12.82 -1.77 16.14
CA PHE A 56 -11.63 -1.93 16.96
C PHE A 56 -10.91 -3.11 16.33
N ILE A 57 -9.84 -2.80 15.60
CA ILE A 57 -9.01 -3.76 14.92
C ILE A 57 -8.34 -4.56 16.05
N ASN A 58 -9.01 -5.63 16.48
CA ASN A 58 -8.52 -6.58 17.47
C ASN A 58 -7.42 -7.48 16.88
N SER A 59 -7.05 -7.22 15.64
CA SER A 59 -5.91 -7.79 14.97
C SER A 59 -5.15 -6.65 14.35
N ILE A 60 -4.16 -6.08 15.05
CA ILE A 60 -2.99 -5.55 14.36
C ILE A 60 -2.33 -6.76 13.64
N LYS A 61 -3.01 -7.31 12.64
CA LYS A 61 -2.34 -7.65 11.41
C LYS A 61 -1.91 -6.28 10.91
N LEU A 62 -0.65 -5.96 11.17
CA LEU A 62 0.07 -5.17 10.20
C LEU A 62 -0.01 -6.00 8.92
N ASP A 63 -1.10 -5.84 8.19
CA ASP A 63 -1.11 -6.07 6.75
C ASP A 63 -0.14 -5.01 6.23
N ARG A 64 1.16 -5.28 6.42
CA ARG A 64 2.19 -4.51 5.74
C ARG A 64 1.87 -4.72 4.27
N GLU A 65 1.68 -3.60 3.59
CA GLU A 65 1.59 -3.50 2.14
C GLU A 65 2.56 -4.49 1.49
N ASP A 66 2.02 -5.23 0.53
CA ASP A 66 2.64 -6.26 -0.32
C ASP A 66 4.12 -6.55 0.00
N ASP A 67 4.36 -7.76 0.52
CA ASP A 67 5.71 -8.24 0.81
C ASP A 67 6.63 -8.03 -0.41
N VAL A 68 7.89 -7.68 -0.16
CA VAL A 68 8.86 -7.40 -1.23
C VAL A 68 8.94 -8.63 -2.13
N VAL A 69 8.70 -8.43 -3.43
CA VAL A 69 8.75 -9.52 -4.41
C VAL A 69 10.15 -10.12 -4.42
N GLU A 70 10.22 -11.45 -4.43
CA GLU A 70 11.49 -12.14 -4.51
C GLU A 70 12.21 -11.80 -5.82
N GLN A 71 13.44 -11.33 -5.71
CA GLN A 71 14.28 -11.04 -6.85
C GLN A 71 15.62 -11.73 -6.69
N LYS A 72 16.03 -12.47 -7.72
CA LYS A 72 17.40 -12.99 -7.79
C LYS A 72 18.34 -11.82 -8.06
N GLY A 73 19.46 -11.81 -7.35
CA GLY A 73 20.55 -10.91 -7.62
C GLY A 73 21.04 -11.08 -9.05
N GLN A 74 21.24 -9.97 -9.74
CA GLN A 74 21.74 -9.93 -11.11
C GLN A 74 23.09 -9.21 -11.12
N LEU A 75 24.02 -9.76 -11.89
CA LEU A 75 25.22 -9.05 -12.30
C LEU A 75 24.81 -8.07 -13.40
N GLN A 76 24.78 -6.77 -13.10
CA GLN A 76 24.65 -5.73 -14.10
C GLN A 76 26.07 -5.31 -14.50
N GLU A 77 26.45 -5.61 -15.73
CA GLU A 77 27.72 -5.15 -16.30
C GLU A 77 27.74 -3.62 -16.35
N GLY A 78 28.92 -3.05 -16.12
CA GLY A 78 29.13 -1.61 -16.22
C GLY A 78 28.87 -1.11 -17.63
N ILE A 79 28.25 0.06 -17.74
CA ILE A 79 27.88 0.66 -19.03
C ILE A 79 28.65 1.95 -19.31
N ASN A 80 28.83 2.28 -20.59
CA ASN A 80 29.25 3.62 -20.98
C ASN A 80 28.04 4.57 -20.91
N VAL A 81 27.94 5.28 -19.79
CA VAL A 81 26.81 6.18 -19.47
C VAL A 81 26.70 7.33 -20.48
N GLU A 82 27.82 7.91 -20.89
CA GLU A 82 27.86 9.02 -21.85
C GLU A 82 27.36 8.58 -23.24
N GLU A 83 27.85 7.45 -23.73
CA GLU A 83 27.47 6.90 -25.04
C GLU A 83 25.98 6.55 -25.09
N LEU A 84 25.49 5.78 -24.11
CA LEU A 84 24.08 5.38 -24.05
C LEU A 84 23.16 6.57 -23.75
N GLY A 85 23.64 7.56 -22.99
CA GLY A 85 22.88 8.76 -22.63
C GLY A 85 22.71 9.71 -23.81
N LYS A 86 23.76 9.99 -24.60
CA LYS A 86 23.71 11.04 -25.65
C LYS A 86 23.47 10.54 -27.06
N ALA A 87 23.89 9.31 -27.36
CA ALA A 87 23.85 8.76 -28.71
C ALA A 87 23.11 7.42 -28.72
N PRO A 88 21.78 7.40 -28.45
CA PRO A 88 21.03 6.16 -28.46
C PRO A 88 21.01 5.56 -29.86
N SER A 89 21.35 4.27 -29.97
CA SER A 89 21.14 3.54 -31.22
C SER A 89 19.64 3.35 -31.48
N GLU A 90 19.26 3.16 -32.76
CA GLU A 90 17.88 2.86 -33.12
C GLU A 90 17.38 1.58 -32.42
N GLU A 91 18.25 0.58 -32.26
CA GLU A 91 17.98 -0.65 -31.52
C GLU A 91 17.65 -0.40 -30.04
N LEU A 92 18.37 0.53 -29.39
CA LEU A 92 18.12 0.89 -28.00
C LEU A 92 16.74 1.53 -27.82
N ILE A 93 16.35 2.42 -28.74
CA ILE A 93 15.03 3.06 -28.72
C ILE A 93 13.93 2.04 -29.02
N ALA A 94 14.16 1.12 -29.98
CA ALA A 94 13.24 0.04 -30.29
C ALA A 94 13.01 -0.89 -29.10
N THR A 95 14.09 -1.29 -28.42
CA THR A 95 14.01 -2.07 -27.16
C THR A 95 13.23 -1.31 -26.09
N GLY A 96 13.51 -0.01 -25.94
CA GLY A 96 12.76 0.87 -25.05
C GLY A 96 11.27 0.93 -25.33
N LYS A 97 10.89 0.96 -26.62
CA LYS A 97 9.50 0.91 -27.06
C LYS A 97 8.82 -0.41 -26.67
N GLU A 98 9.46 -1.54 -26.90
CA GLU A 98 8.92 -2.86 -26.53
C GLU A 98 8.70 -2.96 -25.03
N LEU A 99 9.67 -2.50 -24.23
CA LEU A 99 9.56 -2.49 -22.78
C LEU A 99 8.51 -1.50 -22.28
N TYR A 100 8.38 -0.34 -22.91
CA TYR A 100 7.31 0.61 -22.61
C TYR A 100 5.93 -0.01 -22.85
N GLN A 101 5.77 -0.71 -23.97
CA GLN A 101 4.55 -1.41 -24.31
C GLN A 101 4.21 -2.51 -23.29
N ALA A 102 5.22 -3.26 -22.83
CA ALA A 102 5.01 -4.32 -21.85
C ALA A 102 4.73 -3.80 -20.42
N ASN A 103 5.32 -2.67 -20.03
CA ASN A 103 5.38 -2.27 -18.61
C ASN A 103 4.69 -0.95 -18.27
N CYS A 104 4.52 -0.04 -19.24
CA CYS A 104 4.15 1.35 -18.98
C CYS A 104 2.78 1.73 -19.56
N VAL A 105 2.38 1.13 -20.68
CA VAL A 105 1.16 1.49 -21.44
C VAL A 105 -0.12 1.36 -20.64
N SER A 106 -0.23 0.36 -19.77
CA SER A 106 -1.45 0.15 -18.98
C SER A 106 -1.83 1.36 -18.13
N CYS A 107 -0.84 2.14 -17.67
CA CYS A 107 -1.04 3.33 -16.86
C CYS A 107 -0.82 4.63 -17.66
N HIS A 108 0.25 4.71 -18.45
CA HIS A 108 0.63 5.94 -19.16
C HIS A 108 0.01 6.09 -20.55
N GLY A 109 -0.65 5.05 -21.07
CA GLY A 109 -1.27 5.02 -22.39
C GLY A 109 -0.27 4.85 -23.54
N ASP A 110 -0.75 4.40 -24.71
CA ASP A 110 0.11 4.14 -25.88
C ASP A 110 0.89 5.36 -26.37
N ASN A 111 0.30 6.54 -26.19
CA ASN A 111 0.87 7.81 -26.62
C ASN A 111 1.47 8.62 -25.46
N GLY A 112 1.63 8.01 -24.27
CA GLY A 112 2.22 8.67 -23.11
C GLY A 112 1.41 9.83 -22.52
N LYS A 113 0.08 9.80 -22.67
CA LYS A 113 -0.80 10.90 -22.20
C LYS A 113 -1.30 10.73 -20.77
N GLY A 114 -0.93 9.64 -20.09
CA GLY A 114 -1.44 9.32 -18.75
C GLY A 114 -2.89 8.82 -18.77
N ASP A 115 -3.38 8.36 -19.92
CA ASP A 115 -4.76 7.93 -20.18
C ASP A 115 -4.89 6.41 -20.33
N GLY A 116 -3.93 5.65 -19.77
CA GLY A 116 -3.98 4.19 -19.77
C GLY A 116 -5.17 3.66 -18.96
N PRO A 117 -5.73 2.49 -19.32
CA PRO A 117 -6.93 1.95 -18.68
C PRO A 117 -6.78 1.71 -17.17
N ALA A 118 -5.58 1.40 -16.69
CA ALA A 118 -5.29 1.25 -15.25
C ALA A 118 -5.08 2.60 -14.54
N GLY A 119 -4.80 3.68 -15.29
CA GLY A 119 -4.52 5.01 -14.75
C GLY A 119 -5.74 5.77 -14.23
N GLY A 120 -6.94 5.46 -14.72
CA GLY A 120 -8.16 6.22 -14.42
C GLY A 120 -8.61 6.21 -12.95
N GLY A 121 -8.11 5.28 -12.14
CA GLY A 121 -8.40 5.18 -10.71
C GLY A 121 -7.31 5.70 -9.78
N LEU A 122 -6.17 6.14 -10.32
CA LEU A 122 -5.02 6.55 -9.51
C LEU A 122 -5.10 8.04 -9.16
N ASN A 123 -4.72 8.37 -7.92
CA ASN A 123 -4.60 9.75 -7.45
C ASN A 123 -3.24 9.93 -6.74
N PRO A 124 -2.30 10.69 -7.31
CA PRO A 124 -2.42 11.46 -8.56
C PRO A 124 -2.48 10.58 -9.83
N PRO A 125 -3.04 11.09 -10.94
CA PRO A 125 -3.08 10.35 -12.20
C PRO A 125 -1.67 10.13 -12.77
N PRO A 126 -1.46 9.07 -13.59
CA PRO A 126 -0.19 8.83 -14.25
C PRO A 126 0.28 10.03 -15.07
N ARG A 127 1.60 10.19 -15.20
CA ARG A 127 2.18 11.34 -15.86
C ARG A 127 1.83 11.37 -17.35
N ASN A 128 1.34 12.52 -17.80
CA ASN A 128 1.28 12.90 -19.20
C ASN A 128 2.66 13.43 -19.63
N PHE A 129 3.35 12.68 -20.48
CA PHE A 129 4.71 13.00 -20.93
C PHE A 129 4.77 14.18 -21.90
N HIS A 130 3.64 14.60 -22.45
CA HIS A 130 3.52 15.82 -23.27
C HIS A 130 3.50 17.10 -22.42
N SER A 131 3.22 16.98 -21.12
CA SER A 131 3.17 18.14 -20.22
C SER A 131 4.55 18.54 -19.72
N THR A 132 4.79 19.84 -19.62
CA THR A 132 6.04 20.41 -19.11
C THR A 132 6.09 20.50 -17.58
N ASP A 133 4.96 20.35 -16.91
CA ASP A 133 4.76 20.50 -15.47
C ASP A 133 4.32 19.19 -14.78
N GLY A 134 4.31 19.19 -13.44
CA GLY A 134 3.83 18.08 -12.62
C GLY A 134 4.69 16.81 -12.63
N TRP A 135 5.95 16.90 -13.05
CA TRP A 135 6.93 15.82 -12.93
C TRP A 135 7.53 15.79 -11.52
N THR A 136 7.36 14.69 -10.80
CA THR A 136 7.84 14.55 -9.41
C THR A 136 9.36 14.68 -9.29
N ASN A 137 10.12 14.00 -10.14
CA ASN A 137 11.59 14.05 -10.17
C ASN A 137 12.13 14.93 -11.30
N GLY A 138 11.27 15.73 -11.95
CA GLY A 138 11.64 16.57 -13.08
C GLY A 138 11.64 15.85 -14.44
N ARG A 139 11.93 16.62 -15.50
CA ARG A 139 11.90 16.19 -16.91
C ARG A 139 13.28 15.84 -17.48
N THR A 140 14.30 15.92 -16.65
CA THR A 140 15.68 15.61 -17.01
C THR A 140 15.83 14.09 -17.19
N PHE A 141 16.82 13.66 -17.95
CA PHE A 141 17.16 12.24 -18.11
C PHE A 141 17.45 11.57 -16.76
N GLU A 142 18.19 12.26 -15.88
CA GLU A 142 18.44 11.85 -14.50
C GLU A 142 17.16 11.71 -13.70
N GLY A 143 16.24 12.67 -13.81
CA GLY A 143 14.94 12.62 -13.14
C GLY A 143 14.10 11.41 -13.58
N MET A 144 14.09 11.12 -14.88
CA MET A 144 13.40 9.94 -15.41
C MET A 144 14.08 8.63 -14.97
N TYR A 145 15.41 8.58 -14.96
CA TYR A 145 16.14 7.42 -14.48
C TYR A 145 15.86 7.14 -13.01
N LYS A 146 15.91 8.18 -12.17
CA LYS A 146 15.53 8.10 -10.76
C LYS A 146 14.13 7.53 -10.58
N THR A 147 13.15 8.02 -11.35
CA THR A 147 11.78 7.49 -11.31
C THR A 147 11.72 6.00 -11.68
N LEU A 148 12.48 5.54 -12.69
CA LEU A 148 12.50 4.13 -13.04
C LEU A 148 13.28 3.27 -12.03
N GLU A 149 14.32 3.80 -11.40
CA GLU A 149 15.13 3.06 -10.41
C GLU A 149 14.42 2.95 -9.05
N GLU A 150 13.81 4.03 -8.57
CA GLU A 150 13.25 4.10 -7.22
C GLU A 150 11.72 3.92 -7.19
N GLY A 151 11.05 4.21 -8.30
CA GLY A 151 9.60 4.35 -8.33
C GLY A 151 9.12 5.64 -7.66
N ILE A 152 7.80 5.80 -7.59
CA ILE A 152 7.11 6.81 -6.80
C ILE A 152 6.00 6.07 -6.03
N VAL A 153 6.42 5.31 -5.02
CA VAL A 153 5.57 4.33 -4.33
C VAL A 153 4.30 4.97 -3.75
N GLU A 154 4.43 6.16 -3.16
CA GLU A 154 3.28 6.92 -2.63
C GLU A 154 2.20 7.22 -3.67
N ASN A 155 2.58 7.31 -4.96
CA ASN A 155 1.67 7.58 -6.08
C ASN A 155 1.36 6.32 -6.91
N GLY A 156 1.72 5.13 -6.42
CA GLY A 156 1.43 3.84 -7.06
C GLY A 156 2.35 3.47 -8.24
N MET A 157 3.46 4.17 -8.46
CA MET A 157 4.45 3.79 -9.48
C MET A 157 5.55 2.94 -8.86
N ASN A 158 5.56 1.64 -9.18
CA ASN A 158 6.59 0.71 -8.70
C ASN A 158 7.98 1.05 -9.28
N SER A 159 9.01 0.58 -8.58
CA SER A 159 10.38 0.56 -9.11
C SER A 159 10.49 -0.43 -10.28
N PHE A 160 11.35 -0.10 -11.24
CA PHE A 160 11.78 -0.93 -12.37
C PHE A 160 13.28 -1.28 -12.24
N ASN A 161 13.79 -1.39 -11.02
CA ASN A 161 15.19 -1.74 -10.73
C ASN A 161 15.60 -3.13 -11.26
N GLN A 162 14.63 -4.00 -11.52
CA GLN A 162 14.82 -5.34 -12.12
C GLN A 162 15.22 -5.29 -13.60
N LEU A 163 14.94 -4.17 -14.29
CA LEU A 163 15.47 -3.95 -15.64
C LEU A 163 16.95 -3.59 -15.56
N SER A 164 17.72 -3.94 -16.58
CA SER A 164 19.10 -3.48 -16.69
C SER A 164 19.16 -1.96 -16.91
N VAL A 165 20.32 -1.38 -16.62
CA VAL A 165 20.57 0.05 -16.84
C VAL A 165 20.32 0.43 -18.31
N LYS A 166 20.82 -0.39 -19.26
CA LYS A 166 20.62 -0.20 -20.70
C LYS A 166 19.14 -0.21 -21.08
N GLU A 167 18.35 -1.13 -20.53
CA GLU A 167 16.90 -1.20 -20.78
C GLU A 167 16.16 0.02 -20.27
N ARG A 168 16.49 0.51 -19.06
CA ARG A 168 15.92 1.76 -18.53
C ARG A 168 16.29 2.96 -19.39
N PHE A 169 17.55 3.06 -19.84
CA PHE A 169 17.97 4.12 -20.77
C PHE A 169 17.16 4.06 -22.07
N GLY A 170 16.93 2.87 -22.62
CA GLY A 170 16.07 2.68 -23.78
C GLY A 170 14.65 3.19 -23.56
N ILE A 171 14.02 2.86 -22.43
CA ILE A 171 12.68 3.35 -22.08
C ILE A 171 12.66 4.88 -22.00
N ILE A 172 13.65 5.50 -21.35
CA ILE A 172 13.76 6.96 -21.23
C ILE A 172 13.88 7.60 -22.61
N HIS A 173 14.74 7.06 -23.47
CA HIS A 173 14.89 7.55 -24.85
C HIS A 173 13.60 7.41 -25.66
N TYR A 174 12.87 6.31 -25.50
CA TYR A 174 11.56 6.16 -26.13
C TYR A 174 10.54 7.17 -25.61
N ILE A 175 10.45 7.38 -24.28
CA ILE A 175 9.58 8.41 -23.68
C ILE A 175 9.90 9.80 -24.24
N ARG A 176 11.19 10.10 -24.44
CA ARG A 176 11.66 11.35 -25.01
C ARG A 176 11.27 11.57 -26.47
N THR A 177 10.73 10.55 -27.16
CA THR A 177 10.16 10.71 -28.51
C THR A 177 8.74 11.30 -28.51
N PHE A 178 8.03 11.28 -27.37
CA PHE A 178 6.66 11.78 -27.30
C PHE A 178 6.56 13.31 -27.36
N ALA A 179 7.58 14.02 -26.85
CA ALA A 179 7.58 15.48 -26.78
C ALA A 179 9.02 16.01 -26.73
N GLN A 180 9.19 17.34 -26.78
CA GLN A 180 10.49 17.95 -26.58
C GLN A 180 10.87 17.97 -25.10
N PHE A 181 12.00 17.34 -24.76
CA PHE A 181 12.58 17.32 -23.41
C PHE A 181 13.86 18.16 -23.34
N PRO A 182 14.30 18.56 -22.12
CA PRO A 182 15.60 19.18 -21.93
C PRO A 182 16.73 18.32 -22.53
N ASP A 183 17.74 18.99 -23.08
CA ASP A 183 18.94 18.33 -23.59
C ASP A 183 19.69 17.62 -22.47
N ILE A 184 20.34 16.51 -22.82
CA ILE A 184 21.10 15.68 -21.89
C ILE A 184 22.49 16.26 -21.76
N THR A 185 22.89 16.68 -20.56
CA THR A 185 24.19 17.33 -20.32
C THR A 185 25.23 16.34 -19.80
N ASP A 186 26.53 16.67 -19.93
CA ASP A 186 27.60 15.84 -19.37
C ASP A 186 27.55 15.81 -17.84
N ASP A 187 27.29 16.96 -17.21
CA ASP A 187 27.16 17.06 -15.75
C ASP A 187 26.04 16.18 -15.22
N GLU A 188 24.91 16.10 -15.94
CA GLU A 188 23.79 15.24 -15.59
C GLU A 188 24.15 13.76 -15.64
N LEU A 189 24.82 13.32 -16.71
CA LEU A 189 25.24 11.93 -16.86
C LEU A 189 26.34 11.53 -15.86
N SER A 190 27.26 12.45 -15.56
CA SER A 190 28.28 12.27 -14.53
C SER A 190 27.66 12.13 -13.14
N ASN A 191 26.70 13.00 -12.79
CA ASN A 191 25.97 12.89 -11.52
C ASN A 191 25.16 11.59 -11.43
N LEU A 192 24.56 11.15 -12.54
CA LEU A 192 23.83 9.91 -12.61
C LEU A 192 24.74 8.70 -12.35
N ASP A 193 25.92 8.68 -12.98
CA ASP A 193 26.91 7.64 -12.76
C ASP A 193 27.43 7.63 -11.32
N LEU A 194 27.76 8.80 -10.76
CA LEU A 194 28.19 8.93 -9.36
C LEU A 194 27.13 8.46 -8.37
N THR A 195 25.86 8.73 -8.65
CA THR A 195 24.74 8.41 -7.75
C THR A 195 24.41 6.91 -7.77
N TYR A 196 24.46 6.28 -8.94
CA TYR A 196 23.98 4.90 -9.13
C TYR A 196 25.07 3.88 -9.49
N SER A 197 26.34 4.31 -9.60
CA SER A 197 27.51 3.49 -9.95
C SER A 197 27.29 2.67 -11.22
N LEU A 198 26.92 3.35 -12.32
CA LEU A 198 26.45 2.71 -13.55
C LEU A 198 27.61 2.17 -14.40
N ALA A 199 28.76 2.85 -14.40
CA ALA A 199 29.95 2.50 -15.17
C ALA A 199 30.75 1.35 -14.55
N ASP A 200 30.72 1.20 -13.22
CA ASP A 200 31.47 0.16 -12.51
C ASP A 200 30.79 -1.22 -12.57
N GLY A 201 29.52 -1.25 -12.95
CA GLY A 201 28.68 -2.43 -12.83
C GLY A 201 28.32 -2.72 -11.38
N ARG A 202 27.19 -3.40 -11.17
CA ARG A 202 26.71 -3.69 -9.81
C ARG A 202 26.11 -5.08 -9.70
N THR A 203 26.33 -5.70 -8.55
CA THR A 203 25.59 -6.90 -8.16
C THR A 203 24.38 -6.46 -7.36
N THR A 204 23.16 -6.62 -7.88
CA THR A 204 21.99 -6.47 -7.02
C THR A 204 21.95 -7.65 -6.05
N ASN A 205 21.71 -7.38 -4.76
CA ASN A 205 21.60 -8.46 -3.77
C ASN A 205 20.28 -9.22 -3.99
N ASN A 206 20.26 -10.51 -3.64
CA ASN A 206 19.02 -11.27 -3.59
C ASN A 206 18.02 -10.55 -2.66
N GLN A 207 16.83 -10.29 -3.15
CA GLN A 207 15.70 -9.87 -2.33
C GLN A 207 14.86 -11.10 -2.01
N ILE A 208 14.59 -11.29 -0.72
CA ILE A 208 13.68 -12.31 -0.22
C ILE A 208 12.53 -11.62 0.49
N THR A 209 11.37 -12.26 0.48
CA THR A 209 10.20 -11.81 1.25
C THR A 209 10.54 -11.69 2.74
N ILE A 210 9.88 -10.78 3.43
CA ILE A 210 9.94 -10.63 4.89
C ILE A 210 9.55 -11.96 5.54
N GLU A 211 8.57 -12.69 4.99
CA GLU A 211 8.23 -14.04 5.45
C GLU A 211 9.43 -14.97 5.37
N LYS A 212 10.12 -15.04 4.22
CA LYS A 212 11.31 -15.89 4.05
C LYS A 212 12.46 -15.45 4.94
N ALA A 213 12.69 -14.15 5.08
CA ALA A 213 13.73 -13.61 5.94
C ALA A 213 13.48 -14.02 7.39
N THR A 214 12.25 -13.83 7.88
CA THR A 214 11.83 -14.21 9.23
C THR A 214 12.01 -15.72 9.44
N LYS A 215 11.63 -16.55 8.45
CA LYS A 215 11.80 -18.00 8.51
C LYS A 215 13.27 -18.41 8.56
N ILE A 216 14.13 -17.79 7.77
CA ILE A 216 15.58 -18.06 7.77
C ILE A 216 16.18 -17.70 9.13
N ILE A 217 15.90 -16.50 9.63
CA ILE A 217 16.41 -16.02 10.91
C ILE A 217 15.91 -16.92 12.05
N ALA A 218 14.62 -17.27 12.08
CA ALA A 218 14.07 -18.19 13.07
C ALA A 218 14.77 -19.56 12.99
N LYS A 219 14.98 -20.10 11.79
CA LYS A 219 15.71 -21.36 11.60
C LYS A 219 17.15 -21.30 12.10
N GLU A 220 17.85 -20.19 11.89
CA GLU A 220 19.23 -20.01 12.36
C GLU A 220 19.32 -19.83 13.88
N LYS A 221 18.35 -19.14 14.48
CA LYS A 221 18.36 -18.82 15.92
C LYS A 221 17.70 -19.88 16.78
N THR A 222 16.79 -20.70 16.25
CA THR A 222 16.05 -21.72 17.00
C THR A 222 16.72 -23.08 16.90
N SER A 223 17.32 -23.51 18.00
CA SER A 223 17.78 -24.89 18.16
C SER A 223 16.63 -25.87 17.89
N ASN A 224 16.87 -26.87 17.04
CA ASN A 224 15.86 -27.83 16.60
C ASN A 224 14.61 -27.21 15.97
N TYR A 225 14.75 -26.07 15.26
CA TYR A 225 13.65 -25.34 14.61
C TYR A 225 12.61 -26.24 13.91
N ASN A 226 13.06 -27.21 13.10
CA ASN A 226 12.13 -28.09 12.38
C ASN A 226 11.25 -28.93 13.32
N ALA A 227 11.79 -29.42 14.44
CA ALA A 227 11.04 -30.17 15.43
C ALA A 227 10.07 -29.26 16.21
N VAL A 228 10.53 -28.06 16.60
CA VAL A 228 9.70 -27.04 17.25
C VAL A 228 8.51 -26.68 16.37
N LEU A 229 8.75 -26.41 15.08
CA LEU A 229 7.71 -26.05 14.13
C LEU A 229 6.76 -27.22 13.85
N TYR A 230 7.29 -28.46 13.78
CA TYR A 230 6.47 -29.66 13.67
C TYR A 230 5.53 -29.82 14.87
N ASN A 231 6.04 -29.66 16.09
CA ASN A 231 5.26 -29.71 17.33
C ASN A 231 4.19 -28.61 17.38
N TYR A 232 4.52 -27.39 16.93
CA TYR A 232 3.59 -26.28 16.83
C TYR A 232 2.45 -26.57 15.83
N ASN A 233 2.78 -27.13 14.67
CA ASN A 233 1.77 -27.38 13.64
C ASN A 233 0.82 -28.52 14.03
N ASN A 234 1.34 -29.60 14.65
CA ASN A 234 0.62 -30.86 14.82
C ASN A 234 0.04 -31.11 16.23
N SER A 235 0.32 -30.28 17.23
CA SER A 235 -0.23 -30.48 18.58
C SER A 235 -1.57 -29.76 18.79
N THR A 236 -2.51 -30.39 19.48
CA THR A 236 -3.72 -29.72 20.02
C THR A 236 -3.36 -28.64 21.05
N GLU A 237 -2.21 -28.81 21.69
CA GLU A 237 -1.59 -27.88 22.64
C GLU A 237 -1.16 -26.54 22.00
N SER A 238 -0.98 -26.51 20.67
CA SER A 238 -0.71 -25.29 19.93
C SER A 238 -1.88 -24.32 19.86
N SER A 239 -3.10 -24.72 20.25
CA SER A 239 -4.30 -23.88 20.17
C SER A 239 -4.16 -22.57 20.94
N ILE A 240 -3.66 -22.60 22.18
CA ILE A 240 -3.40 -21.39 22.97
C ILE A 240 -2.26 -20.57 22.38
N ILE A 241 -1.23 -21.21 21.80
CA ILE A 241 -0.12 -20.52 21.14
C ILE A 241 -0.65 -19.79 19.89
N LYS A 242 -1.33 -20.51 18.99
CA LYS A 242 -1.94 -20.00 17.76
C LYS A 242 -2.92 -18.84 18.04
N LYS A 243 -3.72 -18.95 19.10
CA LYS A 243 -4.64 -17.88 19.53
C LYS A 243 -3.89 -16.60 19.94
N ASN A 244 -2.65 -16.71 20.41
CA ASN A 244 -1.87 -15.62 21.00
C ASN A 244 -0.66 -15.20 20.14
N THR A 245 -0.39 -15.85 19.01
CA THR A 245 0.68 -15.50 18.07
C THR A 245 0.12 -14.91 16.78
N VAL A 246 0.74 -13.84 16.28
CA VAL A 246 0.54 -13.35 14.91
C VAL A 246 1.41 -14.15 13.94
N ASP A 247 2.66 -14.43 14.31
CA ASP A 247 3.63 -15.17 13.50
C ASP A 247 4.54 -16.00 14.43
N ILE A 248 4.52 -17.31 14.26
CA ILE A 248 5.31 -18.23 15.09
C ILE A 248 6.82 -18.07 14.87
N ASN A 249 7.29 -17.75 13.66
CA ASN A 249 8.71 -17.57 13.39
C ASN A 249 9.25 -16.32 14.09
N ARG A 250 8.48 -15.22 14.10
CA ARG A 250 8.83 -14.02 14.89
C ARG A 250 8.80 -14.31 16.38
N ALA A 251 7.78 -15.01 16.87
CA ALA A 251 7.68 -15.39 18.28
C ALA A 251 8.89 -16.23 18.73
N LEU A 252 9.28 -17.24 17.94
CA LEU A 252 10.46 -18.06 18.22
C LEU A 252 11.76 -17.25 18.16
N TYR A 253 11.88 -16.32 17.22
CA TYR A 253 13.02 -15.40 17.15
C TYR A 253 13.13 -14.53 18.41
N SER A 254 12.05 -13.85 18.81
CA SER A 254 12.02 -12.97 19.98
C SER A 254 12.34 -13.71 21.28
N LEU A 255 11.84 -14.94 21.42
CA LEU A 255 12.14 -15.79 22.56
C LEU A 255 13.60 -16.26 22.61
N ASN A 256 14.27 -16.37 21.47
CA ASN A 256 15.63 -16.92 21.40
C ASN A 256 16.75 -15.93 21.76
N ASN A 257 16.42 -14.68 22.10
CA ASN A 257 17.40 -13.74 22.64
C ASN A 257 17.95 -14.19 24.01
N SER A 258 17.26 -15.10 24.71
CA SER A 258 17.73 -15.75 25.95
C SER A 258 17.10 -17.13 26.13
N ASN A 259 17.70 -18.02 26.91
CA ASN A 259 17.06 -19.29 27.31
C ASN A 259 16.33 -19.19 28.66
N ASP A 260 16.53 -18.10 29.42
CA ASP A 260 16.05 -18.00 30.80
C ASP A 260 14.52 -18.00 30.90
N TRP A 261 13.85 -17.51 29.85
CA TRP A 261 12.39 -17.51 29.80
C TRP A 261 11.81 -18.91 29.94
N LYS A 262 12.55 -19.96 29.57
CA LYS A 262 12.06 -21.34 29.71
C LYS A 262 11.85 -21.76 31.16
N SER A 263 12.64 -21.19 32.07
CA SER A 263 12.56 -21.45 33.52
C SER A 263 11.88 -20.35 34.32
N ASP A 264 11.68 -19.16 33.74
CA ASP A 264 11.19 -17.98 34.44
C ASP A 264 10.06 -17.30 33.68
N ILE A 265 8.85 -17.39 34.24
CA ILE A 265 7.62 -16.83 33.64
C ILE A 265 7.64 -15.30 33.59
N TYR A 266 8.35 -14.62 34.48
CA TYR A 266 8.43 -13.15 34.44
C TYR A 266 9.33 -12.69 33.30
N LYS A 267 10.46 -13.38 33.07
CA LYS A 267 11.29 -13.14 31.89
C LYS A 267 10.54 -13.46 30.60
N PHE A 268 9.75 -14.53 30.59
CA PHE A 268 8.86 -14.85 29.48
C PHE A 268 7.85 -13.71 29.22
N LYS A 269 7.08 -13.29 30.23
CA LYS A 269 6.13 -12.17 30.13
C LYS A 269 6.82 -10.91 29.60
N ASN A 270 8.02 -10.58 30.09
CA ASN A 270 8.76 -9.41 29.62
C ASN A 270 9.11 -9.47 28.12
N ILE A 271 9.53 -10.63 27.61
CA ILE A 271 9.79 -10.80 26.17
C ILE A 271 8.50 -10.69 25.37
N VAL A 272 7.44 -11.37 25.80
CA VAL A 272 6.14 -11.40 25.10
C VAL A 272 5.44 -10.04 25.10
N LEU A 273 5.62 -9.23 26.15
CA LEU A 273 5.02 -7.90 26.23
C LEU A 273 5.88 -6.81 25.58
N SER A 274 7.13 -7.13 25.22
CA SER A 274 8.04 -6.19 24.55
C SER A 274 7.76 -6.16 23.05
N ASP A 275 7.47 -4.98 22.51
CA ASP A 275 7.32 -4.73 21.07
C ASP A 275 6.20 -5.53 20.39
N LEU A 276 5.01 -5.58 21.02
CA LEU A 276 3.82 -6.18 20.44
C LEU A 276 3.28 -5.35 19.24
N PRO A 277 2.84 -5.96 18.13
CA PRO A 277 2.89 -7.40 17.81
C PRO A 277 4.15 -7.82 17.02
N GLN A 278 5.15 -6.95 16.90
CA GLN A 278 6.34 -7.18 16.09
C GLN A 278 7.17 -8.36 16.60
N ASN A 279 7.11 -8.63 17.90
CA ASN A 279 7.71 -9.81 18.52
C ASN A 279 7.01 -11.14 18.18
N GLY A 280 5.99 -11.14 17.31
CA GLY A 280 5.27 -12.33 16.87
C GLY A 280 4.07 -12.73 17.73
N PHE A 281 3.84 -12.07 18.86
CA PHE A 281 2.64 -12.24 19.70
C PHE A 281 1.58 -11.19 19.36
N ASN A 282 0.29 -11.52 19.54
CA ASN A 282 -0.76 -10.53 19.34
C ASN A 282 -1.04 -9.74 20.61
N ALA A 283 -1.68 -8.57 20.50
CA ALA A 283 -1.98 -7.70 21.64
C ALA A 283 -2.93 -8.35 22.68
N GLY A 284 -3.64 -9.43 22.30
CA GLY A 284 -4.53 -10.16 23.20
C GLY A 284 -3.81 -10.80 24.40
N VAL A 285 -2.49 -11.02 24.30
CA VAL A 285 -1.68 -11.55 25.42
C VAL A 285 -1.75 -10.69 26.68
N VAL A 286 -1.99 -9.38 26.53
CA VAL A 286 -2.12 -8.44 27.66
C VAL A 286 -3.32 -8.78 28.55
N ASN A 287 -4.34 -9.43 27.99
CA ASN A 287 -5.57 -9.77 28.70
C ASN A 287 -5.59 -11.20 29.26
N LEU A 288 -4.49 -11.94 29.14
CA LEU A 288 -4.43 -13.31 29.67
C LEU A 288 -4.45 -13.30 31.19
N THR A 289 -5.24 -14.21 31.75
CA THR A 289 -5.20 -14.56 33.17
C THR A 289 -3.85 -15.18 33.54
N ASP A 290 -3.51 -15.23 34.83
CA ASP A 290 -2.27 -15.87 35.27
C ASP A 290 -2.22 -17.36 34.92
N GLU A 291 -3.36 -18.05 34.94
CA GLU A 291 -3.46 -19.44 34.49
C GLU A 291 -3.17 -19.56 32.99
N GLU A 292 -3.73 -18.69 32.15
CA GLU A 292 -3.47 -18.69 30.71
C GLU A 292 -2.02 -18.32 30.39
N TRP A 293 -1.40 -17.42 31.16
CA TRP A 293 0.03 -17.12 31.05
C TRP A 293 0.90 -18.33 31.34
N ILE A 294 0.60 -19.07 32.41
CA ILE A 294 1.31 -20.30 32.77
C ILE A 294 1.11 -21.36 31.68
N GLN A 295 -0.11 -21.50 31.16
CA GLN A 295 -0.39 -22.43 30.06
C GLN A 295 0.37 -22.06 28.79
N LEU A 296 0.32 -20.80 28.35
CA LEU A 296 1.03 -20.31 27.16
C LEU A 296 2.54 -20.55 27.30
N HIS A 297 3.11 -20.19 28.45
CA HIS A 297 4.52 -20.42 28.78
C HIS A 297 4.89 -21.90 28.71
N SER A 298 4.17 -22.75 29.45
CA SER A 298 4.41 -24.19 29.50
C SER A 298 4.30 -24.85 28.12
N LYS A 299 3.31 -24.48 27.31
CA LYS A 299 3.15 -25.02 25.95
C LYS A 299 4.27 -24.58 25.02
N LEU A 300 4.71 -23.32 25.09
CA LEU A 300 5.85 -22.84 24.30
C LEU A 300 7.16 -23.52 24.69
N VAL A 301 7.41 -23.72 25.98
CA VAL A 301 8.57 -24.52 26.44
C VAL A 301 8.47 -25.95 25.92
N GLY A 302 7.28 -26.55 25.98
CA GLY A 302 7.02 -27.91 25.50
C GLY A 302 7.34 -28.12 24.02
N LEU A 303 7.27 -27.08 23.17
CA LEU A 303 7.66 -27.19 21.76
C LEU A 303 9.14 -27.57 21.58
N TYR A 304 10.00 -27.17 22.51
CA TYR A 304 11.45 -27.42 22.47
C TYR A 304 11.86 -28.77 23.05
N SER A 305 10.94 -29.48 23.70
CA SER A 305 11.18 -30.83 24.19
C SER A 305 11.27 -31.79 23.00
N VAL A 306 12.38 -32.52 22.91
CA VAL A 306 12.57 -33.60 21.95
C VAL A 306 11.80 -34.82 22.48
N ASN A 307 10.89 -35.38 21.69
CA ASN A 307 10.43 -36.76 21.90
C ASN A 307 11.49 -37.72 21.39
#